data_AF-A0A538HR69-F1
#
_entry.id   AF-A0A538HR69-F1
#
_cell.length_a   1.000
_cell.length_b   1.000
_cell.length_c   1.000
_cell.angle_alpha   90.00
_cell.angle_beta   90.00
_cell.angle_gamma   90.00
#
_symmetry.space_group_name_H-M   'P 1'
#
loop_
_entity.id
_entity.type
_entity.pdbx_description
1 polymer ?
#
loop_
_entity_poly.entity_id
_entity_poly.type
_entity_poly.pdbx_seq_one_letter_code
_entity_poly.pdbx_strand_id
1 'polypeptide(L)'
;MRSELTSFAWDQWAQMGVFAPTERRDRWAADPEALLLFSLEIGRDDPRLFDEVLDWMLTNQRLVSVQRLRNLSTDDNRNLAEAALTWVARHGPSARFKPLAGTRKQSGNPRPLFRTVAQQVRNPDEAFLSFDLLKPDTPPSGKSHQPDTERPINFAFRLRNLFGLGSRAEVIRYLITFSETAVPAQSIAEAAGYAKRNVNETLTALVTSRTVTTFEVGNERRYLLNRAHWGQLLDLQPGTWPAYRDWPRLLSALRRLTRWLENSKLDQLSPYMLGSEARTLMDELGSSLATAGVLLPSAAGAQGEEYWTVFDESVERALSALTQGWL
;
A
#
# COMPACT_ATOMS: atom_id res chain seq x y z
N MET A 1 3.91 -4.89 17.57
CA MET A 1 4.05 -4.84 16.09
C MET A 1 3.04 -5.70 15.31
N ARG A 2 3.14 -7.04 15.24
CA ARG A 2 2.27 -7.84 14.32
C ARG A 2 0.77 -7.61 14.54
N SER A 3 0.32 -7.69 15.80
CA SER A 3 -1.06 -7.42 16.18
C SER A 3 -1.52 -6.02 15.77
N GLU A 4 -0.68 -5.00 15.94
CA GLU A 4 -0.98 -3.61 15.56
C GLU A 4 -1.10 -3.45 14.05
N LEU A 5 -0.21 -4.06 13.26
CA LEU A 5 -0.29 -4.03 11.81
C LEU A 5 -1.55 -4.72 11.28
N THR A 6 -1.91 -5.88 11.85
CA THR A 6 -3.14 -6.60 11.52
C THR A 6 -4.38 -5.81 11.93
N SER A 7 -4.37 -5.20 13.13
CA SER A 7 -5.45 -4.32 13.59
C SER A 7 -5.63 -3.12 12.66
N PHE A 8 -4.54 -2.47 12.28
CA PHE A 8 -4.57 -1.36 11.32
C PHE A 8 -5.17 -1.79 9.98
N ALA A 9 -4.74 -2.94 9.44
CA ALA A 9 -5.29 -3.44 8.18
C ALA A 9 -6.80 -3.71 8.28
N TRP A 10 -7.25 -4.38 9.34
CA TRP A 10 -8.69 -4.59 9.58
C TRP A 10 -9.46 -3.27 9.61
N ASP A 11 -8.94 -2.27 10.34
CA ASP A 11 -9.56 -0.95 10.46
C ASP A 11 -9.62 -0.19 9.12
N GLN A 12 -8.56 -0.25 8.30
CA GLN A 12 -8.58 0.37 6.97
C GLN A 12 -9.61 -0.33 6.06
N TRP A 13 -9.56 -1.66 6.00
CA TRP A 13 -10.43 -2.43 5.12
C TRP A 13 -11.90 -2.35 5.51
N ALA A 14 -12.21 -2.31 6.80
CA ALA A 14 -13.57 -2.13 7.30
C ALA A 14 -14.17 -0.80 6.82
N GLN A 15 -13.38 0.29 6.83
CA GLN A 15 -13.81 1.58 6.27
C GLN A 15 -13.94 1.58 4.74
N MET A 16 -13.25 0.65 4.07
CA MET A 16 -13.27 0.48 2.61
C MET A 16 -14.29 -0.58 2.14
N GLY A 17 -15.08 -1.17 3.04
CA GLY A 17 -16.19 -2.06 2.69
C GLY A 17 -15.96 -3.55 2.96
N VAL A 18 -14.88 -3.96 3.62
CA VAL A 18 -14.81 -5.30 4.23
C VAL A 18 -15.80 -5.38 5.39
N PHE A 19 -16.50 -6.52 5.52
CA PHE A 19 -17.45 -6.74 6.60
C PHE A 19 -16.74 -7.01 7.94
N ALA A 20 -16.33 -5.93 8.61
CA ALA A 20 -15.73 -5.96 9.93
C ALA A 20 -16.17 -4.73 10.74
N PRO A 21 -16.32 -4.86 12.07
CA PRO A 21 -16.67 -3.72 12.91
C PRO A 21 -15.50 -2.74 12.99
N THR A 22 -15.77 -1.44 12.80
CA THR A 22 -14.82 -0.37 13.11
C THR A 22 -15.52 0.94 13.43
N GLU A 23 -15.05 1.59 14.50
CA GLU A 23 -15.44 2.97 14.86
C GLU A 23 -14.49 3.99 14.23
N ARG A 24 -13.39 3.54 13.62
CA ARG A 24 -12.38 4.40 13.01
C ARG A 24 -12.95 5.20 11.85
N ARG A 25 -12.57 6.49 11.76
CA ARG A 25 -12.97 7.42 10.70
C ARG A 25 -11.75 8.24 10.26
N ASP A 26 -11.01 7.71 9.31
CA ASP A 26 -9.80 8.34 8.84
C ASP A 26 -10.07 9.47 7.84
N ARG A 27 -9.31 10.55 7.99
CA ARG A 27 -9.39 11.75 7.13
C ARG A 27 -8.43 11.72 5.95
N TRP A 28 -7.50 10.76 5.89
CA TRP A 28 -6.61 10.61 4.76
C TRP A 28 -7.29 9.89 3.60
N ALA A 29 -6.79 10.05 2.38
CA ALA A 29 -7.11 9.14 1.29
C ALA A 29 -6.26 7.87 1.41
N ALA A 30 -6.90 6.68 1.38
CA ALA A 30 -6.17 5.42 1.29
C ALA A 30 -5.51 5.26 -0.09
N ASP A 31 -4.51 4.38 -0.12
CA ASP A 31 -3.92 3.87 -1.34
C ASP A 31 -4.27 2.38 -1.49
N PRO A 32 -5.26 2.02 -2.33
CA PRO A 32 -5.78 0.66 -2.35
C PRO A 32 -4.73 -0.39 -2.75
N GLU A 33 -3.89 -0.11 -3.74
CA GLU A 33 -2.88 -1.09 -4.17
C GLU A 33 -1.73 -1.23 -3.18
N ALA A 34 -1.30 -0.15 -2.52
CA ALA A 34 -0.31 -0.26 -1.44
C ALA A 34 -0.88 -1.02 -0.24
N LEU A 35 -2.14 -0.76 0.12
CA LEU A 35 -2.82 -1.47 1.21
C LEU A 35 -3.05 -2.95 0.88
N LEU A 36 -3.43 -3.29 -0.36
CA LEU A 36 -3.53 -4.69 -0.79
C LEU A 36 -2.20 -5.40 -0.63
N LEU A 37 -1.13 -4.81 -1.16
CA LEU A 37 0.22 -5.33 -1.08
C LEU A 37 0.70 -5.51 0.36
N PHE A 38 0.33 -4.60 1.26
CA PHE A 38 0.54 -4.68 2.70
C PHE A 38 -0.24 -5.83 3.33
N SER A 39 -1.55 -5.86 3.11
CA SER A 39 -2.47 -6.82 3.72
C SER A 39 -2.24 -8.25 3.26
N LEU A 40 -1.81 -8.46 2.01
CA LEU A 40 -1.39 -9.78 1.55
C LEU A 40 -0.19 -10.30 2.35
N GLU A 41 0.76 -9.45 2.73
CA GLU A 41 1.94 -9.86 3.50
C GLU A 41 1.61 -10.14 4.97
N ILE A 42 0.97 -9.19 5.64
CA ILE A 42 0.63 -9.30 7.07
C ILE A 42 -0.53 -10.28 7.34
N GLY A 43 -1.45 -10.44 6.38
CA GLY A 43 -2.54 -11.40 6.45
C GLY A 43 -2.07 -12.86 6.42
N ARG A 44 -0.78 -13.11 6.13
CA ARG A 44 -0.19 -14.45 6.29
C ARG A 44 -0.17 -14.90 7.76
N ASP A 45 -0.31 -13.98 8.70
CA ASP A 45 -0.43 -14.28 10.14
C ASP A 45 -1.91 -14.34 10.60
N ASP A 46 -2.83 -13.72 9.88
CA ASP A 46 -4.29 -13.79 10.12
C ASP A 46 -5.03 -14.21 8.83
N PRO A 47 -5.30 -15.52 8.64
CA PRO A 47 -5.97 -16.04 7.46
C PRO A 47 -7.33 -15.40 7.16
N ARG A 48 -8.04 -14.93 8.19
CA ARG A 48 -9.35 -14.28 8.01
C ARG A 48 -9.22 -12.95 7.31
N LEU A 49 -8.23 -12.14 7.70
CA LEU A 49 -7.96 -10.87 7.04
C LEU A 49 -7.57 -11.09 5.58
N PHE A 50 -6.72 -12.09 5.34
CA PHE A 50 -6.29 -12.42 3.99
C PHE A 50 -7.47 -12.80 3.09
N ASP A 51 -8.33 -13.70 3.57
CA ASP A 51 -9.50 -14.17 2.81
C ASP A 51 -10.54 -13.05 2.60
N GLU A 52 -10.81 -12.20 3.59
CA GLU A 52 -11.73 -11.06 3.42
C GLU A 52 -11.16 -9.98 2.48
N VAL A 53 -9.85 -9.77 2.44
CA VAL A 53 -9.22 -8.88 1.46
C VAL A 53 -9.36 -9.43 0.04
N LEU A 54 -9.23 -10.75 -0.15
CA LEU A 54 -9.48 -11.39 -1.44
C LEU A 54 -10.96 -11.26 -1.87
N ASP A 55 -11.90 -11.50 -0.95
CA ASP A 55 -13.33 -11.30 -1.19
C ASP A 55 -13.63 -9.84 -1.59
N TRP A 56 -13.00 -8.88 -0.93
CA TRP A 56 -13.13 -7.47 -1.28
C TRP A 56 -12.57 -7.18 -2.67
N MET A 57 -11.40 -7.72 -3.03
CA MET A 57 -10.84 -7.58 -4.38
C MET A 57 -11.78 -8.16 -5.43
N LEU A 58 -12.39 -9.32 -5.17
CA LEU A 58 -13.34 -9.98 -6.06
C LEU A 58 -14.60 -9.15 -6.25
N THR A 59 -15.13 -8.57 -5.18
CA THR A 59 -16.32 -7.69 -5.20
C THR A 59 -16.04 -6.36 -5.88
N ASN A 60 -14.86 -5.78 -5.64
CA ASN A 60 -14.48 -4.43 -6.05
C ASN A 60 -13.45 -4.41 -7.19
N GLN A 61 -13.41 -5.44 -8.03
CA GLN A 61 -12.50 -5.60 -9.17
C GLN A 61 -12.37 -4.34 -10.04
N ARG A 62 -13.48 -3.63 -10.26
CA ARG A 62 -13.52 -2.42 -11.08
C ARG A 62 -12.81 -1.23 -10.46
N LEU A 63 -12.45 -1.30 -9.17
CA LEU A 63 -11.82 -0.24 -8.42
C LEU A 63 -10.32 -0.47 -8.21
N VAL A 64 -9.77 -1.64 -8.57
CA VAL A 64 -8.35 -1.98 -8.39
C VAL A 64 -7.59 -1.86 -9.71
N SER A 65 -6.48 -1.12 -9.71
CA SER A 65 -5.60 -1.03 -10.88
C SER A 65 -4.54 -2.13 -10.84
N VAL A 66 -4.72 -3.17 -11.67
CA VAL A 66 -3.76 -4.28 -11.82
C VAL A 66 -2.38 -3.76 -12.25
N GLN A 67 -2.34 -2.79 -13.17
CA GLN A 67 -1.08 -2.18 -13.60
C GLN A 67 -0.35 -1.51 -12.44
N ARG A 68 -1.07 -0.74 -11.62
CA ARG A 68 -0.49 -0.01 -10.50
C ARG A 68 -0.05 -0.97 -9.39
N LEU A 69 -0.84 -2.00 -9.09
CA LEU A 69 -0.47 -3.06 -8.16
C LEU A 69 0.86 -3.70 -8.55
N ARG A 70 1.03 -4.02 -9.85
CA ARG A 70 2.27 -4.59 -10.41
C ARG A 70 3.46 -3.62 -10.38
N ASN A 71 3.22 -2.32 -10.58
CA ASN A 71 4.25 -1.28 -10.49
C ASN A 71 4.75 -1.10 -9.04
N LEU A 72 3.84 -1.21 -8.06
CA LEU A 72 4.17 -1.10 -6.63
C LEU A 72 4.72 -2.42 -6.04
N SER A 73 4.57 -3.52 -6.76
CA SER A 73 5.10 -4.81 -6.33
C SER A 73 6.61 -4.85 -6.47
N THR A 74 7.29 -5.35 -5.44
CA THR A 74 8.72 -5.67 -5.46
C THR A 74 8.88 -7.16 -5.76
N ASP A 75 10.09 -7.60 -6.10
CA ASP A 75 10.33 -9.01 -6.45
C ASP A 75 9.91 -9.99 -5.34
N ASP A 76 10.02 -9.56 -4.09
CA ASP A 76 9.67 -10.37 -2.93
C ASP A 76 8.17 -10.63 -2.75
N ASN A 77 7.30 -9.72 -3.20
CA ASN A 77 5.85 -9.82 -3.04
C ASN A 77 5.12 -10.02 -4.38
N ARG A 78 5.83 -9.96 -5.51
CA ARG A 78 5.27 -10.12 -6.85
C ARG A 78 4.52 -11.45 -6.99
N ASN A 79 5.08 -12.55 -6.51
CA ASN A 79 4.41 -13.86 -6.58
C ASN A 79 3.11 -13.88 -5.79
N LEU A 80 3.09 -13.26 -4.60
CA LEU A 80 1.90 -13.20 -3.76
C LEU A 80 0.80 -12.34 -4.38
N ALA A 81 1.18 -11.19 -4.96
CA ALA A 81 0.27 -10.33 -5.69
C ALA A 81 -0.32 -11.03 -6.94
N GLU A 82 0.52 -11.68 -7.75
CA GLU A 82 0.05 -12.42 -8.94
C GLU A 82 -0.81 -13.64 -8.57
N ALA A 83 -0.53 -14.32 -7.45
CA ALA A 83 -1.40 -15.38 -6.93
C ALA A 83 -2.80 -14.84 -6.57
N ALA A 84 -2.87 -13.71 -5.86
CA ALA A 84 -4.13 -13.05 -5.53
C ALA A 84 -4.90 -12.59 -6.78
N LEU A 85 -4.21 -11.99 -7.76
CA LEU A 85 -4.83 -11.60 -9.04
C LEU A 85 -5.39 -12.83 -9.79
N THR A 86 -4.63 -13.93 -9.82
CA THR A 86 -5.03 -15.20 -10.44
C THR A 86 -6.24 -15.79 -9.73
N TRP A 87 -6.28 -15.72 -8.40
CA TRP A 87 -7.41 -16.16 -7.60
C TRP A 87 -8.70 -15.39 -7.95
N VAL A 88 -8.61 -14.07 -8.02
CA VAL A 88 -9.74 -13.20 -8.41
C VAL A 88 -10.22 -13.53 -9.83
N ALA A 89 -9.29 -13.70 -10.79
CA ALA A 89 -9.63 -14.02 -12.18
C ALA A 89 -10.39 -15.35 -12.34
N ARG A 90 -10.12 -16.33 -11.45
CA ARG A 90 -10.79 -17.62 -11.45
C ARG A 90 -12.19 -17.55 -10.85
N HIS A 91 -12.40 -16.75 -9.81
CA HIS A 91 -13.68 -16.60 -9.13
C HIS A 91 -14.62 -15.59 -9.81
N GLY A 92 -14.08 -14.65 -10.57
CA GLY A 92 -14.82 -13.68 -11.36
C GLY A 92 -14.15 -13.47 -12.71
N PRO A 93 -14.60 -14.12 -13.80
CA PRO A 93 -13.92 -14.06 -15.09
C PRO A 93 -13.93 -12.63 -15.65
N SER A 94 -12.83 -11.93 -15.45
CA SER A 94 -12.58 -10.58 -15.92
C SER A 94 -11.27 -10.55 -16.68
N ALA A 95 -11.29 -10.08 -17.92
CA ALA A 95 -10.09 -9.99 -18.75
C ALA A 95 -8.97 -9.12 -18.12
N ARG A 96 -9.32 -8.28 -17.13
CA ARG A 96 -8.40 -7.35 -16.45
C ARG A 96 -7.41 -8.06 -15.52
N PHE A 97 -7.82 -9.16 -14.90
CA PHE A 97 -7.04 -9.87 -13.88
C PHE A 97 -6.24 -11.04 -14.47
N LYS A 98 -6.06 -11.08 -15.80
CA LYS A 98 -5.26 -12.12 -16.44
C LYS A 98 -3.83 -12.12 -15.87
N PRO A 99 -3.31 -13.30 -15.50
CA PRO A 99 -1.91 -13.43 -15.09
C PRO A 99 -0.98 -12.93 -16.19
N LEU A 100 0.15 -12.33 -15.81
CA LEU A 100 1.20 -12.06 -16.80
C LEU A 100 1.71 -13.39 -17.38
N ALA A 101 1.94 -13.43 -18.68
CA ALA A 101 2.63 -14.56 -19.30
C ALA A 101 4.06 -14.64 -18.71
N GLY A 102 4.45 -15.81 -18.21
CA GLY A 102 5.81 -16.04 -17.69
C GLY A 102 6.06 -15.70 -16.21
N THR A 103 5.10 -15.17 -15.45
CA THR A 103 5.25 -15.00 -13.98
C THR A 103 5.07 -16.30 -13.19
N ARG A 104 4.67 -17.39 -13.86
CA ARG A 104 4.51 -18.71 -13.26
C ARG A 104 5.89 -19.33 -12.98
N LYS A 105 6.48 -19.02 -11.83
CA LYS A 105 7.69 -19.68 -11.33
C LYS A 105 7.26 -20.83 -10.41
N GLN A 106 7.02 -22.00 -11.00
CA GLN A 106 6.98 -23.24 -10.24
C GLN A 106 8.42 -23.71 -10.03
N SER A 107 8.93 -23.51 -8.82
CA SER A 107 10.15 -24.14 -8.32
C SER A 107 9.93 -25.62 -7.98
N GLY A 108 8.66 -26.05 -7.87
CA GLY A 108 8.29 -27.43 -7.53
C GLY A 108 8.38 -27.73 -6.03
N ASN A 109 8.62 -26.71 -5.19
CA ASN A 109 8.64 -26.83 -3.74
C ASN A 109 7.62 -25.89 -3.06
N PRO A 110 6.32 -26.26 -3.06
CA PRO A 110 5.27 -25.43 -2.46
C PRO A 110 5.48 -25.22 -0.95
N ARG A 111 5.30 -23.98 -0.49
CA ARG A 111 5.42 -23.62 0.92
C ARG A 111 4.08 -23.17 1.51
N PRO A 112 3.80 -23.39 2.81
CA PRO A 112 2.63 -22.82 3.49
C PRO A 112 2.53 -21.31 3.27
N LEU A 113 1.36 -20.84 2.82
CA LEU A 113 1.09 -19.41 2.70
C LEU A 113 0.99 -18.77 4.09
N PHE A 114 0.15 -19.36 4.94
CA PHE A 114 -0.12 -18.89 6.29
C PHE A 114 0.91 -19.42 7.27
N ARG A 115 1.44 -18.53 8.12
CA ARG A 115 2.50 -18.86 9.09
C ARG A 115 1.93 -19.45 10.38
N THR A 116 0.68 -19.12 10.69
CA THR A 116 -0.01 -19.53 11.92
C THR A 116 -0.76 -20.85 11.78
N VAL A 117 -0.96 -21.33 10.55
CA VAL A 117 -1.66 -22.60 10.29
C VAL A 117 -0.63 -23.72 10.27
N ALA A 118 -0.47 -24.41 11.41
CA ALA A 118 0.42 -25.56 11.55
C ALA A 118 -0.07 -26.83 10.80
N GLN A 119 -1.30 -26.80 10.28
CA GLN A 119 -1.92 -27.98 9.65
C GLN A 119 -1.46 -28.15 8.20
N GLN A 120 -1.27 -29.42 7.82
CA GLN A 120 -0.98 -29.80 6.44
C GLN A 120 -2.16 -29.42 5.53
N VAL A 121 -1.91 -28.57 4.53
CA VAL A 121 -2.91 -28.16 3.53
C VAL A 121 -3.20 -29.34 2.60
N ARG A 122 -4.34 -30.01 2.80
CA ARG A 122 -4.75 -31.19 2.00
C ARG A 122 -5.35 -30.82 0.64
N ASN A 123 -6.15 -29.76 0.60
CA ASN A 123 -6.76 -29.24 -0.63
C ASN A 123 -6.26 -27.81 -0.87
N PRO A 124 -5.15 -27.63 -1.60
CA PRO A 124 -4.61 -26.31 -1.88
C PRO A 124 -5.39 -25.62 -3.00
N ASP A 125 -5.60 -24.31 -2.86
CA ASP A 125 -6.14 -23.45 -3.91
C ASP A 125 -5.21 -23.45 -5.14
N GLU A 126 -5.77 -23.71 -6.32
CA GLU A 126 -5.00 -23.83 -7.56
C GLU A 126 -4.30 -22.54 -8.00
N ALA A 127 -4.89 -21.36 -7.73
CA ALA A 127 -4.27 -20.08 -8.08
C ALA A 127 -2.99 -19.90 -7.27
N PHE A 128 -3.07 -20.07 -5.95
CA PHE A 128 -1.92 -19.93 -5.06
C PHE A 128 -0.88 -21.03 -5.28
N LEU A 129 -1.32 -22.29 -5.48
CA LEU A 129 -0.42 -23.40 -5.77
C LEU A 129 0.40 -23.13 -7.04
N SER A 130 -0.17 -22.44 -8.02
CA SER A 130 0.54 -22.11 -9.26
C SER A 130 1.72 -21.13 -9.10
N PHE A 131 1.86 -20.54 -7.91
CA PHE A 131 2.99 -19.70 -7.47
C PHE A 131 3.73 -20.30 -6.27
N ASP A 132 3.66 -21.63 -6.09
CA ASP A 132 4.27 -22.40 -4.98
C ASP A 132 3.79 -21.97 -3.57
N LEU A 133 2.55 -21.50 -3.46
CA LEU A 133 1.94 -21.12 -2.18
C LEU A 133 0.80 -22.08 -1.82
N LEU A 134 0.95 -22.78 -0.70
CA LEU A 134 -0.07 -23.67 -0.14
C LEU A 134 -1.05 -22.84 0.70
N LYS A 135 -2.13 -22.41 0.07
CA LYS A 135 -3.30 -21.82 0.72
C LYS A 135 -4.43 -22.85 0.72
N PRO A 136 -5.13 -23.11 1.84
CA PRO A 136 -6.38 -23.86 1.80
C PRO A 136 -7.39 -23.26 0.81
N ASP A 137 -8.08 -24.12 0.09
CA ASP A 137 -9.18 -23.75 -0.79
C ASP A 137 -10.41 -23.29 0.03
N THR A 138 -10.41 -22.00 0.38
CA THR A 138 -11.48 -21.33 1.10
C THR A 138 -12.38 -20.59 0.09
N PRO A 139 -13.70 -20.83 0.07
CA PRO A 139 -14.60 -20.08 -0.80
C PRO A 139 -14.69 -18.59 -0.37
N PRO A 140 -14.98 -17.66 -1.29
CA PRO A 140 -15.22 -16.27 -0.95
C PRO A 140 -16.34 -16.12 0.08
N SER A 141 -16.20 -15.17 1.01
CA SER A 141 -17.20 -14.94 2.06
C SER A 141 -18.50 -14.35 1.50
N GLY A 142 -18.41 -13.59 0.40
CA GLY A 142 -19.51 -12.86 -0.22
C GLY A 142 -20.04 -11.69 0.62
N LYS A 143 -19.29 -11.27 1.64
CA LYS A 143 -19.73 -10.27 2.62
C LYS A 143 -19.21 -8.87 2.32
N SER A 144 -18.22 -8.72 1.45
CA SER A 144 -17.69 -7.41 1.09
C SER A 144 -18.74 -6.53 0.41
N HIS A 145 -18.62 -5.23 0.65
CA HIS A 145 -19.47 -4.18 0.09
C HIS A 145 -18.64 -3.21 -0.75
N GLN A 146 -19.33 -2.36 -1.52
CA GLN A 146 -18.66 -1.28 -2.22
C GLN A 146 -18.23 -0.19 -1.22
N PRO A 147 -17.06 0.44 -1.40
CA PRO A 147 -16.62 1.56 -0.57
C PRO A 147 -17.59 2.74 -0.67
N ASP A 148 -17.90 3.34 0.48
CA ASP A 148 -18.62 4.60 0.56
C ASP A 148 -17.70 5.76 0.10
N THR A 149 -17.92 6.27 -1.11
CA THR A 149 -17.06 7.27 -1.75
C THR A 149 -17.16 8.67 -1.16
N GLU A 150 -18.08 8.92 -0.25
CA GLU A 150 -18.17 10.19 0.49
C GLU A 150 -17.13 10.27 1.61
N ARG A 151 -16.63 9.13 2.08
CA ARG A 151 -15.60 9.08 3.13
C ARG A 151 -14.23 9.48 2.57
N PRO A 152 -13.44 10.29 3.30
CA PRO A 152 -12.10 10.70 2.87
C PRO A 152 -11.17 9.53 2.53
N ILE A 153 -11.19 8.44 3.30
CA ILE A 153 -10.41 7.22 3.05
C ILE A 153 -10.68 6.59 1.68
N ASN A 154 -11.90 6.71 1.18
CA ASN A 154 -12.34 6.13 -0.08
C ASN A 154 -12.17 7.09 -1.27
N PHE A 155 -11.50 8.23 -1.08
CA PHE A 155 -11.38 9.27 -2.11
C PHE A 155 -10.69 8.78 -3.40
N ALA A 156 -9.77 7.81 -3.30
CA ALA A 156 -9.18 7.18 -4.48
C ALA A 156 -10.24 6.55 -5.39
N PHE A 157 -11.25 5.90 -4.81
CA PHE A 157 -12.34 5.27 -5.56
C PHE A 157 -13.28 6.30 -6.20
N ARG A 158 -13.54 7.41 -5.50
CA ARG A 158 -14.29 8.54 -6.06
C ARG A 158 -13.63 9.07 -7.34
N LEU A 159 -12.32 9.28 -7.31
CA LEU A 159 -11.58 9.76 -8.47
C LEU A 159 -11.46 8.72 -9.59
N ARG A 160 -11.35 7.43 -9.26
CA ARG A 160 -11.38 6.34 -10.26
C ARG A 160 -12.73 6.22 -10.96
N ASN A 161 -13.83 6.47 -10.25
CA ASN A 161 -15.16 6.52 -10.86
C ASN A 161 -15.31 7.71 -11.82
N LEU A 162 -14.66 8.84 -11.54
CA LEU A 162 -14.74 10.05 -12.37
C LEU A 162 -13.78 10.03 -13.56
N PHE A 163 -12.53 9.58 -13.37
CA PHE A 163 -11.45 9.69 -14.36
C PHE A 163 -10.99 8.35 -14.94
N GLY A 164 -11.59 7.24 -14.49
CA GLY A 164 -11.18 5.89 -14.84
C GLY A 164 -9.94 5.41 -14.07
N LEU A 165 -9.60 4.13 -14.28
CA LEU A 165 -8.46 3.48 -13.63
C LEU A 165 -7.19 3.72 -14.45
N GLY A 166 -6.45 4.77 -14.11
CA GLY A 166 -5.24 5.14 -14.82
C GLY A 166 -4.45 6.25 -14.14
N SER A 167 -3.42 6.76 -14.82
CA SER A 167 -2.56 7.82 -14.30
C SER A 167 -3.34 9.09 -13.94
N ARG A 168 -4.40 9.42 -14.70
CA ARG A 168 -5.21 10.64 -14.45
C ARG A 168 -5.81 10.66 -13.06
N ALA A 169 -6.50 9.60 -12.66
CA ALA A 169 -7.11 9.52 -11.34
C ALA A 169 -6.08 9.65 -10.22
N GLU A 170 -4.91 9.01 -10.36
CA GLU A 170 -3.87 9.02 -9.32
C GLU A 170 -3.08 10.32 -9.24
N VAL A 171 -2.79 10.96 -10.39
CA VAL A 171 -2.16 12.29 -10.43
C VAL A 171 -3.07 13.32 -9.78
N ILE A 172 -4.37 13.31 -10.12
CA ILE A 172 -5.35 14.23 -9.54
C ILE A 172 -5.53 13.93 -8.05
N ARG A 173 -5.56 12.65 -7.62
CA ARG A 173 -5.61 12.27 -6.21
C ARG A 173 -4.46 12.89 -5.43
N TYR A 174 -3.24 12.74 -5.92
CA TYR A 174 -2.07 13.29 -5.28
C TYR A 174 -2.16 14.83 -5.18
N LEU A 175 -2.43 15.51 -6.29
CA LEU A 175 -2.52 16.98 -6.31
C LEU A 175 -3.60 17.54 -5.37
N ILE A 176 -4.74 16.86 -5.22
CA ILE A 176 -5.82 17.26 -4.31
C ILE A 176 -5.43 17.06 -2.85
N THR A 177 -4.86 15.89 -2.54
CA THR A 177 -4.59 15.47 -1.16
C THR A 177 -3.30 16.06 -0.59
N PHE A 178 -2.30 16.36 -1.42
CA PHE A 178 -0.94 16.68 -0.95
C PHE A 178 -0.78 18.07 -0.33
N SER A 179 -1.37 19.16 -0.87
CA SER A 179 -1.54 20.48 -0.21
C SER A 179 -1.71 21.64 -1.22
N GLU A 180 -1.65 22.88 -0.70
CA GLU A 180 -1.58 24.20 -1.35
C GLU A 180 -0.20 24.57 -1.88
N THR A 181 0.81 23.73 -1.70
CA THR A 181 2.15 23.98 -2.24
C THR A 181 2.32 23.34 -3.60
N ALA A 182 3.19 23.91 -4.42
CA ALA A 182 3.47 23.28 -5.70
C ALA A 182 4.53 22.19 -5.59
N VAL A 183 4.29 21.14 -6.36
CA VAL A 183 5.02 19.89 -6.29
C VAL A 183 5.70 19.57 -7.61
N PRO A 184 6.89 18.96 -7.59
CA PRO A 184 7.56 18.56 -8.81
C PRO A 184 6.94 17.30 -9.42
N ALA A 185 7.07 17.15 -10.74
CA ALA A 185 6.54 15.98 -11.46
C ALA A 185 7.03 14.63 -10.91
N GLN A 186 8.25 14.60 -10.36
CA GLN A 186 8.81 13.38 -9.78
C GLN A 186 8.03 12.91 -8.56
N SER A 187 7.72 13.78 -7.60
CA SER A 187 6.93 13.41 -6.41
C SER A 187 5.54 12.93 -6.80
N ILE A 188 4.92 13.57 -7.80
CA ILE A 188 3.63 13.16 -8.35
C ILE A 188 3.73 11.75 -8.95
N ALA A 189 4.77 11.47 -9.73
CA ALA A 189 4.92 10.17 -10.40
C ALA A 189 5.15 9.03 -9.40
N GLU A 190 5.97 9.27 -8.38
CA GLU A 190 6.24 8.32 -7.30
C GLU A 190 4.96 7.98 -6.53
N ALA A 191 4.19 8.99 -6.11
CA ALA A 191 2.92 8.79 -5.41
C ALA A 191 1.86 8.13 -6.30
N ALA A 192 1.79 8.54 -7.58
CA ALA A 192 0.81 8.01 -8.52
C ALA A 192 1.08 6.54 -8.91
N GLY A 193 2.32 6.04 -8.76
CA GLY A 193 2.67 4.66 -9.09
C GLY A 193 2.63 4.36 -10.60
N TYR A 194 2.87 5.37 -11.44
CA TYR A 194 2.93 5.25 -12.90
C TYR A 194 4.24 5.81 -13.47
N ALA A 195 4.62 5.36 -14.67
CA ALA A 195 5.80 5.85 -15.36
C ALA A 195 5.73 7.37 -15.59
N LYS A 196 6.89 8.05 -15.49
CA LYS A 196 7.03 9.51 -15.64
C LYS A 196 6.37 10.04 -16.93
N ARG A 197 6.44 9.29 -18.03
CA ARG A 197 5.78 9.63 -19.30
C ARG A 197 4.27 9.83 -19.13
N ASN A 198 3.56 8.84 -18.57
CA ASN A 198 2.09 8.88 -18.41
C ASN A 198 1.66 10.01 -17.47
N VAL A 199 2.48 10.28 -16.45
CA VAL A 199 2.26 11.37 -15.49
C VAL A 199 2.44 12.73 -16.17
N ASN A 200 3.53 12.92 -16.93
CA ASN A 200 3.76 14.15 -17.68
C ASN A 200 2.67 14.40 -18.73
N GLU A 201 2.23 13.38 -19.48
CA GLU A 201 1.11 13.52 -20.42
C GLU A 201 -0.17 13.99 -19.71
N THR A 202 -0.45 13.46 -18.52
CA THR A 202 -1.57 13.89 -17.67
C THR A 202 -1.41 15.34 -17.21
N LEU A 203 -0.23 15.70 -16.71
CA LEU A 203 0.08 17.05 -16.22
C LEU A 203 -0.02 18.09 -17.34
N THR A 204 0.49 17.79 -18.53
CA THR A 204 0.33 18.64 -19.71
C THR A 204 -1.15 18.89 -20.01
N ALA A 205 -1.99 17.84 -20.02
CA ALA A 205 -3.42 18.00 -20.25
C ALA A 205 -4.11 18.86 -19.18
N LEU A 206 -3.75 18.70 -17.90
CA LEU A 206 -4.30 19.49 -16.79
C LEU A 206 -3.89 20.98 -16.85
N VAL A 207 -2.66 21.25 -17.30
CA VAL A 207 -2.18 22.62 -17.53
C VAL A 207 -2.89 23.25 -18.73
N THR A 208 -3.00 22.52 -19.85
CA THR A 208 -3.74 23.00 -21.03
C THR A 208 -5.22 23.27 -20.71
N SER A 209 -5.83 22.50 -19.82
CA SER A 209 -7.21 22.72 -19.37
C SER A 209 -7.36 23.80 -18.30
N ARG A 210 -6.26 24.43 -17.83
CA ARG A 210 -6.24 25.45 -16.77
C ARG A 210 -6.78 24.97 -15.42
N THR A 211 -6.73 23.66 -15.17
CA THR A 211 -7.13 23.06 -13.88
C THR A 211 -5.95 22.92 -12.92
N VAL A 212 -4.73 22.98 -13.46
CA VAL A 212 -3.45 23.00 -12.74
C VAL A 212 -2.59 24.12 -13.34
N THR A 213 -1.91 24.86 -12.48
CA THR A 213 -0.93 25.89 -12.88
C THR A 213 0.47 25.33 -12.73
N THR A 214 1.41 25.82 -13.54
CA THR A 214 2.82 25.45 -13.47
C THR A 214 3.69 26.68 -13.25
N PHE A 215 4.81 26.50 -12.56
CA PHE A 215 5.85 27.52 -12.43
C PHE A 215 7.23 26.87 -12.33
N GLU A 216 8.26 27.64 -12.65
CA GLU A 216 9.66 27.20 -12.58
C GLU A 216 10.27 27.65 -11.25
N VAL A 217 10.91 26.74 -10.53
CA VAL A 217 11.72 27.03 -9.33
C VAL A 217 13.14 26.54 -9.60
N GLY A 218 14.06 27.47 -9.90
CA GLY A 218 15.37 27.12 -10.42
C GLY A 218 15.25 26.41 -11.78
N ASN A 219 15.76 25.18 -11.87
CA ASN A 219 15.65 24.32 -13.07
C ASN A 219 14.53 23.26 -12.96
N GLU A 220 13.64 23.37 -11.97
CA GLU A 220 12.58 22.40 -11.72
C GLU A 220 11.18 22.99 -11.93
N ARG A 221 10.41 22.35 -12.83
CA ARG A 221 9.00 22.66 -13.04
C ARG A 221 8.13 22.09 -11.94
N ARG A 222 7.30 22.94 -11.33
CA ARG A 222 6.36 22.60 -10.25
C ARG A 222 4.92 22.87 -10.63
N TYR A 223 4.03 22.04 -10.11
CA TYR A 223 2.60 22.00 -10.43
C TYR A 223 1.77 22.33 -9.20
N LEU A 224 0.81 23.23 -9.36
CA LEU A 224 -0.09 23.69 -8.31
C LEU A 224 -1.55 23.51 -8.71
N LEU A 225 -2.33 22.87 -7.86
CA LEU A 225 -3.76 22.67 -8.08
C LEU A 225 -4.55 23.97 -7.85
N ASN A 226 -5.52 24.26 -8.73
CA ASN A 226 -6.54 25.27 -8.42
C ASN A 226 -7.58 24.71 -7.43
N ARG A 227 -7.35 24.85 -6.13
CA ARG A 227 -8.24 24.27 -5.09
C ARG A 227 -9.68 24.78 -5.16
N ALA A 228 -9.93 26.02 -5.57
CA ALA A 228 -11.28 26.56 -5.65
C ALA A 228 -12.14 25.81 -6.68
N HIS A 229 -11.62 25.62 -7.89
CA HIS A 229 -12.34 24.89 -8.94
C HIS A 229 -12.57 23.42 -8.56
N TRP A 230 -11.54 22.77 -8.00
CA TRP A 230 -11.65 21.36 -7.60
C TRP A 230 -12.54 21.16 -6.38
N GLY A 231 -12.52 22.10 -5.42
CA GLY A 231 -13.41 22.10 -4.27
C GLY A 231 -14.87 22.19 -4.68
N GLN A 232 -15.20 23.06 -5.65
CA GLN A 232 -16.55 23.16 -6.20
C GLN A 232 -16.95 21.90 -6.98
N LEU A 233 -16.09 21.39 -7.86
CA LEU A 233 -16.38 20.21 -8.68
C LEU A 233 -16.65 18.96 -7.83
N LEU A 234 -15.89 18.80 -6.75
CA LEU A 234 -15.95 17.63 -5.88
C LEU A 234 -16.72 17.88 -4.58
N ASP A 235 -17.39 19.02 -4.45
CA ASP A 235 -18.12 19.41 -3.24
C ASP A 235 -17.29 19.22 -1.95
N LEU A 236 -16.02 19.64 -2.00
CA LEU A 236 -15.10 19.56 -0.86
C LEU A 236 -15.15 20.86 -0.05
N GLN A 237 -15.96 20.84 1.00
CA GLN A 237 -16.07 21.91 1.98
C GLN A 237 -14.76 22.09 2.80
N PRO A 238 -14.53 23.25 3.42
CA PRO A 238 -13.41 23.43 4.35
C PRO A 238 -13.41 22.34 5.43
N GLY A 239 -12.26 21.70 5.64
CA GLY A 239 -12.10 20.62 6.63
C GLY A 239 -12.54 19.22 6.17
N THR A 240 -13.16 19.06 4.99
CA THR A 240 -13.52 17.74 4.42
C THR A 240 -12.50 17.23 3.40
N TRP A 241 -11.47 18.02 3.10
CA TRP A 241 -10.41 17.64 2.17
C TRP A 241 -9.65 16.43 2.69
N PRO A 242 -9.51 15.37 1.87
CA PRO A 242 -8.76 14.20 2.27
C PRO A 242 -7.27 14.53 2.37
N ALA A 243 -6.64 14.08 3.46
CA ALA A 243 -5.21 14.27 3.68
C ALA A 243 -4.37 13.28 2.85
N TYR A 244 -3.22 13.74 2.34
CA TYR A 244 -2.24 12.84 1.75
C TYR A 244 -1.45 12.09 2.82
N ARG A 245 -1.14 10.84 2.50
CA ARG A 245 -0.19 9.97 3.20
C ARG A 245 0.58 9.21 2.13
N ASP A 246 1.89 9.09 2.27
CA ASP A 246 2.71 8.27 1.37
C ASP A 246 2.60 6.79 1.77
N TRP A 247 1.39 6.24 1.61
CA TRP A 247 1.10 4.84 1.88
C TRP A 247 2.00 3.88 1.10
N PRO A 248 2.31 4.10 -0.20
CA PRO A 248 3.23 3.22 -0.91
C PRO A 248 4.58 3.06 -0.20
N ARG A 249 5.23 4.17 0.20
CA ARG A 249 6.52 4.10 0.90
C ARG A 249 6.40 3.55 2.31
N LEU A 250 5.44 4.05 3.10
CA LEU A 250 5.26 3.63 4.49
C LEU A 250 4.95 2.13 4.60
N LEU A 251 3.96 1.66 3.86
CA LEU A 251 3.54 0.26 3.92
C LEU A 251 4.57 -0.67 3.29
N SER A 252 5.32 -0.22 2.29
CA SER A 252 6.46 -0.99 1.76
C SER A 252 7.57 -1.16 2.79
N ALA A 253 7.93 -0.08 3.51
CA ALA A 253 8.92 -0.12 4.58
C ALA A 253 8.49 -1.05 5.72
N LEU A 254 7.24 -0.96 6.16
CA LEU A 254 6.69 -1.84 7.20
C LEU A 254 6.69 -3.31 6.78
N ARG A 255 6.38 -3.63 5.52
CA ARG A 255 6.52 -5.01 5.01
C ARG A 255 7.96 -5.50 5.02
N ARG A 256 8.91 -4.65 4.63
CA ARG A 256 10.34 -4.99 4.62
C ARG A 256 10.84 -5.25 6.05
N LEU A 257 10.36 -4.46 7.01
CA LEU A 257 10.61 -4.65 8.45
C LEU A 257 9.99 -5.96 8.96
N THR A 258 8.71 -6.24 8.67
CA THR A 258 8.05 -7.50 9.06
C THR A 258 8.79 -8.72 8.54
N ARG A 259 9.20 -8.71 7.26
CA ARG A 259 9.96 -9.82 6.65
C ARG A 259 11.35 -9.98 7.27
N TRP A 260 11.99 -8.89 7.67
CA TRP A 260 13.25 -8.96 8.39
C TRP A 260 13.06 -9.63 9.75
N LEU A 261 12.06 -9.21 10.53
CA LEU A 261 11.72 -9.80 11.84
C LEU A 261 11.29 -11.29 11.77
N GLU A 262 10.99 -11.81 10.59
CA GLU A 262 10.68 -13.22 10.37
C GLU A 262 11.88 -14.08 10.02
N ASN A 263 13.02 -13.45 9.75
CA ASN A 263 14.21 -14.16 9.38
C ASN A 263 14.76 -14.91 10.61
N SER A 264 14.55 -16.22 10.67
CA SER A 264 15.02 -17.09 11.75
C SER A 264 16.54 -17.08 11.96
N LYS A 265 17.30 -16.50 11.02
CA LYS A 265 18.75 -16.26 11.21
C LYS A 265 19.03 -15.22 12.29
N LEU A 266 18.10 -14.29 12.54
CA LEU A 266 18.26 -13.26 13.57
C LEU A 266 18.37 -13.87 14.97
N ASP A 267 17.65 -14.96 15.23
CA ASP A 267 17.67 -15.69 16.53
C ASP A 267 19.04 -16.30 16.86
N GLN A 268 19.93 -16.40 15.86
CA GLN A 268 21.26 -16.98 15.99
C GLN A 268 22.36 -15.93 16.13
N LEU A 269 22.02 -14.64 16.05
CA LEU A 269 22.98 -13.55 16.12
C LEU A 269 23.32 -13.19 17.58
N SER A 270 24.56 -12.76 17.81
CA SER A 270 24.92 -12.12 19.08
C SER A 270 24.22 -10.76 19.19
N PRO A 271 24.02 -10.20 20.41
CA PRO A 271 23.40 -8.89 20.59
C PRO A 271 24.05 -7.78 19.76
N TYR A 272 25.39 -7.79 19.67
CA TYR A 272 26.15 -6.89 18.81
C TYR A 272 25.79 -7.04 17.32
N MET A 273 25.78 -8.28 16.80
CA MET A 273 25.45 -8.54 15.39
C MET A 273 24.00 -8.18 15.09
N LEU A 274 23.08 -8.44 16.02
CA LEU A 274 21.68 -8.07 15.90
C LEU A 274 21.50 -6.55 15.79
N GLY A 275 22.17 -5.77 16.65
CA GLY A 275 22.16 -4.30 16.56
C GLY A 275 22.76 -3.77 15.26
N SER A 276 23.82 -4.40 14.75
CA SER A 276 24.42 -4.05 13.45
C SER A 276 23.50 -4.36 12.25
N GLU A 277 22.81 -5.50 12.26
CA GLU A 277 21.82 -5.86 11.23
C GLU A 277 20.59 -4.94 11.28
N ALA A 278 20.12 -4.60 12.49
CA ALA A 278 19.04 -3.64 12.71
C ALA A 278 19.38 -2.25 12.14
N ARG A 279 20.62 -1.80 12.34
CA ARG A 279 21.11 -0.54 11.76
C ARG A 279 21.13 -0.57 10.24
N THR A 280 21.66 -1.64 9.66
CA THR A 280 21.70 -1.81 8.20
C THR A 280 20.30 -1.73 7.60
N LEU A 281 19.31 -2.38 8.25
CA LEU A 281 17.91 -2.27 7.84
C LEU A 281 17.38 -0.84 7.97
N MET A 282 17.62 -0.15 9.08
CA MET A 282 17.11 1.20 9.29
C MET A 282 17.75 2.23 8.36
N ASP A 283 19.03 2.07 8.02
CA ASP A 283 19.70 2.89 7.01
C ASP A 283 19.08 2.66 5.61
N GLU A 284 18.69 1.43 5.27
CA GLU A 284 17.94 1.09 4.04
C GLU A 284 16.54 1.74 4.03
N LEU A 285 15.83 1.72 5.17
CA LEU A 285 14.45 2.20 5.27
C LEU A 285 14.33 3.72 5.50
N GLY A 286 15.37 4.36 6.03
CA GLY A 286 15.32 5.72 6.57
C GLY A 286 14.82 6.76 5.57
N SER A 287 15.31 6.74 4.33
CA SER A 287 14.85 7.68 3.29
C SER A 287 13.37 7.50 2.94
N SER A 288 12.88 6.26 2.88
CA SER A 288 11.49 5.97 2.59
C SER A 288 10.56 6.38 3.73
N LEU A 289 10.97 6.10 4.97
CA LEU A 289 10.24 6.48 6.18
C LEU A 289 10.18 8.01 6.34
N ALA A 290 11.30 8.71 6.16
CA ALA A 290 11.35 10.17 6.22
C ALA A 290 10.46 10.82 5.15
N THR A 291 10.48 10.31 3.93
CA THR A 291 9.59 10.80 2.84
C THR A 291 8.12 10.56 3.17
N ALA A 292 7.79 9.47 3.87
CA ALA A 292 6.45 9.20 4.37
C ALA A 292 6.08 10.02 5.62
N GLY A 293 6.95 10.93 6.05
CA GLY A 293 6.75 11.80 7.22
C GLY A 293 7.24 11.20 8.54
N VAL A 294 7.76 9.97 8.55
CA VAL A 294 8.25 9.32 9.77
C VAL A 294 9.69 9.77 10.05
N LEU A 295 9.85 10.68 11.01
CA LEU A 295 11.15 11.14 11.46
C LEU A 295 11.77 10.13 12.42
N LEU A 296 12.85 9.46 12.00
CA LEU A 296 13.57 8.51 12.83
C LEU A 296 14.42 9.21 13.90
N PRO A 297 14.64 8.58 15.07
CA PRO A 297 15.56 9.09 16.08
C PRO A 297 16.99 9.19 15.54
N SER A 298 17.80 10.06 16.15
CA SER A 298 19.21 10.17 15.81
C SER A 298 19.96 8.91 16.24
N ALA A 299 20.71 8.33 15.31
CA ALA A 299 21.62 7.20 15.58
C ALA A 299 23.01 7.66 16.06
N ALA A 300 23.21 8.96 16.33
CA ALA A 300 24.51 9.50 16.71
C ALA A 300 24.97 8.92 18.06
N GLY A 301 26.08 8.17 18.05
CA GLY A 301 26.69 7.59 19.25
C GLY A 301 26.29 6.16 19.57
N ALA A 302 25.15 5.67 19.09
CA ALA A 302 24.73 4.28 19.32
C ALA A 302 25.51 3.31 18.41
N GLN A 303 26.28 2.40 19.01
CA GLN A 303 27.04 1.36 18.31
C GLN A 303 26.78 -0.04 18.87
N GLY A 304 26.86 -1.04 18.00
CA GLY A 304 26.70 -2.44 18.39
C GLY A 304 25.33 -2.69 19.05
N GLU A 305 25.37 -3.24 20.26
CA GLU A 305 24.18 -3.60 21.04
C GLU A 305 23.30 -2.39 21.41
N GLU A 306 23.91 -1.22 21.65
CA GLU A 306 23.19 0.00 22.05
C GLU A 306 22.26 0.53 20.95
N TYR A 307 22.47 0.13 19.70
CA TYR A 307 21.60 0.50 18.59
C TYR A 307 20.20 -0.10 18.70
N TRP A 308 20.04 -1.22 19.43
CA TRP A 308 18.74 -1.88 19.55
C TRP A 308 17.65 -0.97 20.12
N THR A 309 17.98 -0.13 21.10
CA THR A 309 17.05 0.86 21.66
C THR A 309 16.59 1.89 20.61
N VAL A 310 17.52 2.34 19.75
CA VAL A 310 17.21 3.28 18.65
C VAL A 310 16.33 2.60 17.60
N PHE A 311 16.57 1.31 17.35
CA PHE A 311 15.74 0.50 16.47
C PHE A 311 14.31 0.36 17.02
N ASP A 312 14.13 -0.01 18.28
CA ASP A 312 12.81 -0.15 18.91
C ASP A 312 12.02 1.17 18.85
N GLU A 313 12.65 2.30 19.19
CA GLU A 313 12.03 3.63 19.08
C GLU A 313 11.65 3.95 17.62
N SER A 314 12.50 3.59 16.65
CA SER A 314 12.22 3.76 15.22
C SER A 314 11.00 2.97 14.78
N VAL A 315 10.84 1.72 15.26
CA VAL A 315 9.67 0.88 14.99
C VAL A 315 8.41 1.50 15.60
N GLU A 316 8.47 1.97 16.85
CA GLU A 316 7.34 2.63 17.52
C GLU A 316 6.88 3.89 16.79
N ARG A 317 7.81 4.71 16.29
CA ARG A 317 7.47 5.89 15.47
C ARG A 317 6.81 5.50 14.15
N ALA A 318 7.30 4.45 13.48
CA ALA A 318 6.71 3.95 12.24
C ALA A 318 5.29 3.39 12.46
N LEU A 319 5.04 2.70 13.57
CA LEU A 319 3.72 2.21 13.95
C LEU A 319 2.77 3.34 14.34
N SER A 320 3.26 4.34 15.07
CA SER A 320 2.48 5.53 15.45
C SER A 320 2.00 6.32 14.22
N ALA A 321 2.77 6.31 13.13
CA ALA A 321 2.37 6.95 11.87
C ALA A 321 1.15 6.31 11.20
N LEU A 322 0.78 5.07 11.57
CA LEU A 322 -0.45 4.40 11.11
C LEU A 322 -1.71 4.92 11.83
N THR A 323 -1.56 5.42 13.06
CA THR A 323 -2.69 5.80 13.91
C THR A 323 -2.87 7.31 13.99
N GLN A 324 -1.79 8.08 13.98
CA GLN A 324 -1.82 9.53 14.12
C GLN A 324 -2.00 10.24 12.76
N GLY A 325 -3.09 11.00 12.64
CA GLY A 325 -3.13 12.09 11.67
C GLY A 325 -2.18 13.18 12.16
N TRP A 326 -1.04 13.37 11.49
CA TRP A 326 -0.14 14.52 11.66
C TRP A 326 -0.95 15.79 12.00
N LEU A 327 -0.55 16.43 13.11
CA LEU A 327 -1.01 17.77 13.49
C LEU A 327 -0.74 18.79 12.37
#